data_AF-S7QBL2-F1
#
_entry.id   AF-S7QBL2-F1
#
_cell.length_a   1.000
_cell.length_b   1.000
_cell.length_c   1.000
_cell.angle_alpha   90.00
_cell.angle_beta   90.00
_cell.angle_gamma   90.00
#
_symmetry.space_group_name_H-M   'P 1'
#
loop_
_entity.id
_entity.type
_entity.pdbx_description
1 polymer ?
#
loop_
_entity_poly.entity_id
_entity_poly.type
_entity_poly.pdbx_seq_one_letter_code
_entity_poly.pdbx_strand_id
1 'polypeptide(L)'
;MQASTSRRRKSHSPEPRPTAQNAVASTENGKKKKKALFAMWSSIPASSPQASNTDETPVDRGRKNRSKHSAKSQSRPENASGHRQGTAQAKSSKRERSVSRDSPRRSKGVSPARSAAATLTEDEGPGQTGFTGPLAAAEFARLKAENEALKKQIHTMKKTIGKQTKSKKEQGQQMEKLKSKSKKSEENWFRSAPPHEDDMYDDDDPDYILFRHKSCPSCRASVRQRPVPLFILKAIASAVANEDDGFDAGDMWAALPGYGTESDEEAYEGSYIEPRWAPPTVYLNLDDGFGLWDDLDDETLSLLRRGATLGMIEMYQMQYSHEQGITAMLDGGENTVYLGWNINLHENDILGEVFMQHVESDIVERPDRWRVRHDHRTQTFEAWRLVPEEEVEEYDTTDTEAWIQSDDDED
;
A
#
# COMPACT_ATOMS: atom_id res chain seq x y z
N MET A 1 -51.44 -38.21 -32.13
CA MET A 1 -50.74 -37.17 -32.91
C MET A 1 -49.53 -36.70 -32.12
N GLN A 2 -48.35 -37.22 -32.42
CA GLN A 2 -47.08 -36.68 -31.91
C GLN A 2 -46.09 -36.67 -33.07
N ALA A 3 -45.61 -35.48 -33.40
CA ALA A 3 -44.78 -35.21 -34.56
C ALA A 3 -43.29 -35.31 -34.18
N SER A 4 -42.58 -36.25 -34.79
CA SER A 4 -41.13 -36.40 -34.71
C SER A 4 -40.45 -35.57 -35.79
N THR A 5 -39.70 -34.54 -35.41
CA THR A 5 -38.86 -33.77 -36.36
C THR A 5 -37.40 -34.21 -36.29
N SER A 6 -37.01 -35.09 -37.21
CA SER A 6 -35.61 -35.41 -37.51
C SER A 6 -34.92 -34.24 -38.22
N ARG A 7 -33.88 -33.66 -37.62
CA ARG A 7 -32.97 -32.71 -38.30
C ARG A 7 -31.74 -33.45 -38.85
N ARG A 8 -31.71 -33.53 -40.17
CA ARG A 8 -30.66 -34.06 -41.05
C ARG A 8 -29.35 -33.27 -40.88
N ARG A 9 -28.28 -33.92 -40.42
CA ARG A 9 -26.92 -33.37 -40.39
C ARG A 9 -26.35 -33.29 -41.81
N LYS A 10 -25.77 -32.13 -42.17
CA LYS A 10 -25.00 -31.90 -43.40
C LYS A 10 -23.57 -32.40 -43.18
N SER A 11 -23.12 -33.32 -44.02
CA SER A 11 -21.72 -33.76 -44.11
C SER A 11 -20.91 -32.74 -44.92
N HIS A 12 -19.88 -32.16 -44.32
CA HIS A 12 -18.85 -31.39 -45.04
C HIS A 12 -17.66 -32.30 -45.35
N SER A 13 -17.26 -32.30 -46.62
CA SER A 13 -16.11 -33.02 -47.17
C SER A 13 -14.79 -32.34 -46.74
N PRO A 14 -13.69 -33.09 -46.54
CA PRO A 14 -12.39 -32.51 -46.20
C PRO A 14 -11.69 -31.93 -47.44
N GLU A 15 -11.14 -30.72 -47.31
CA GLU A 15 -10.27 -30.07 -48.30
C GLU A 15 -8.79 -30.51 -48.14
N PRO A 16 -7.99 -30.43 -49.23
CA PRO A 16 -6.67 -31.03 -49.29
C PRO A 16 -5.58 -30.20 -48.61
N ARG A 17 -4.67 -30.93 -47.95
CA ARG A 17 -3.47 -30.46 -47.27
C ARG A 17 -2.42 -30.01 -48.30
N PRO A 18 -1.84 -28.80 -48.20
CA PRO A 18 -0.66 -28.46 -49.00
C PRO A 18 0.60 -29.09 -48.41
N THR A 19 1.38 -29.65 -49.31
CA THR A 19 2.61 -30.43 -49.15
C THR A 19 3.76 -29.56 -48.62
N ALA A 20 4.57 -30.16 -47.74
CA ALA A 20 5.83 -29.61 -47.29
C ALA A 20 6.80 -29.40 -48.46
N GLN A 21 7.49 -28.25 -48.47
CA GLN A 21 8.73 -28.08 -49.20
C GLN A 21 9.84 -27.63 -48.24
N ASN A 22 10.80 -28.53 -48.11
CA ASN A 22 12.12 -28.28 -47.56
C ASN A 22 12.81 -27.18 -48.37
N ALA A 23 13.32 -26.16 -47.69
CA ALA A 23 14.38 -25.30 -48.23
C ALA A 23 15.47 -25.16 -47.17
N VAL A 24 16.55 -25.89 -47.41
CA VAL A 24 17.85 -25.71 -46.76
C VAL A 24 18.45 -24.42 -47.29
N ALA A 25 18.77 -23.47 -46.41
CA ALA A 25 19.62 -22.34 -46.76
C ALA A 25 20.53 -21.99 -45.58
N SER A 26 21.80 -22.32 -45.77
CA SER A 26 22.95 -21.87 -45.01
C SER A 26 23.20 -20.39 -45.30
N THR A 27 23.46 -19.58 -44.29
CA THR A 27 24.35 -18.40 -44.42
C THR A 27 24.99 -18.02 -43.10
N GLU A 28 26.31 -18.01 -43.17
CA GLU A 28 27.33 -17.43 -42.33
C GLU A 28 27.13 -15.99 -41.80
N ASN A 29 27.89 -15.73 -40.73
CA ASN A 29 28.56 -14.47 -40.36
C ASN A 29 27.76 -13.29 -39.79
N GLY A 30 28.06 -12.97 -38.52
CA GLY A 30 27.52 -11.77 -37.84
C GLY A 30 28.17 -11.43 -36.50
N LYS A 31 29.47 -11.16 -36.52
CA LYS A 31 30.36 -10.52 -35.53
C LYS A 31 29.72 -9.93 -34.24
N LYS A 32 30.25 -10.45 -33.13
CA LYS A 32 30.22 -9.95 -31.75
C LYS A 32 30.46 -8.43 -31.64
N LYS A 33 29.58 -7.73 -30.93
CA LYS A 33 29.90 -6.52 -30.15
C LYS A 33 29.06 -6.53 -28.86
N LYS A 34 29.59 -7.21 -27.84
CA LYS A 34 29.19 -7.00 -26.44
C LYS A 34 29.75 -5.64 -26.02
N LYS A 35 28.88 -4.71 -25.63
CA LYS A 35 29.26 -3.61 -24.72
C LYS A 35 28.64 -3.94 -23.36
N ALA A 36 29.51 -4.34 -22.46
CA ALA A 36 29.26 -4.45 -21.03
C ALA A 36 29.20 -3.03 -20.45
N LEU A 37 28.10 -2.71 -19.78
CA LEU A 37 28.02 -1.66 -18.77
C LEU A 37 26.95 -2.10 -17.77
N PHE A 38 27.34 -2.96 -16.83
CA PHE A 38 26.62 -3.17 -15.56
C PHE A 38 27.62 -3.76 -14.57
N ALA A 39 28.40 -2.88 -13.96
CA ALA A 39 29.22 -3.13 -12.79
C ALA A 39 29.59 -1.78 -12.20
N MET A 40 28.81 -1.29 -11.25
CA MET A 40 29.18 -0.29 -10.23
C MET A 40 27.92 0.00 -9.39
N TRP A 41 27.67 -0.84 -8.38
CA TRP A 41 27.16 -0.37 -7.09
C TRP A 41 27.35 -1.47 -6.06
N SER A 42 28.57 -1.55 -5.56
CA SER A 42 28.88 -2.10 -4.24
C SER A 42 29.93 -1.18 -3.65
N SER A 43 29.55 -0.45 -2.60
CA SER A 43 30.41 0.07 -1.54
C SER A 43 29.56 0.88 -0.57
N ILE A 44 29.25 0.24 0.55
CA ILE A 44 28.91 0.84 1.84
C ILE A 44 30.17 1.60 2.32
N PRO A 45 30.08 2.85 2.80
CA PRO A 45 31.11 3.37 3.68
C PRO A 45 30.64 3.37 5.13
N ALA A 46 31.39 2.62 5.94
CA ALA A 46 31.39 2.72 7.38
C ALA A 46 31.92 4.10 7.83
N SER A 47 31.36 4.55 8.94
CA SER A 47 31.63 5.79 9.67
C SER A 47 32.95 5.79 10.43
N SER A 48 33.72 6.89 10.36
CA SER A 48 34.26 7.60 11.55
C SER A 48 35.00 8.91 11.17
N PRO A 49 35.13 9.87 12.11
CA PRO A 49 35.28 11.30 11.81
C PRO A 49 36.72 11.79 11.88
N GLN A 50 37.07 12.79 11.06
CA GLN A 50 38.14 13.74 11.37
C GLN A 50 37.80 15.15 10.88
N ALA A 51 38.01 16.09 11.78
CA ALA A 51 37.86 17.52 11.62
C ALA A 51 38.82 18.10 10.56
N SER A 52 38.37 19.12 9.83
CA SER A 52 39.15 20.35 9.60
C SER A 52 38.32 21.39 8.87
N ASN A 53 38.40 22.61 9.39
CA ASN A 53 37.93 23.85 8.79
C ASN A 53 38.66 24.11 7.46
N THR A 54 37.96 24.62 6.45
CA THR A 54 38.38 25.84 5.72
C THR A 54 37.22 26.42 4.90
N ASP A 55 37.05 27.72 5.12
CA ASP A 55 36.36 28.74 4.35
C ASP A 55 36.75 28.73 2.86
N GLU A 56 35.77 28.64 1.94
CA GLU A 56 35.96 29.08 0.56
C GLU A 56 34.64 29.56 -0.09
N THR A 57 34.72 30.79 -0.59
CA THR A 57 33.67 31.59 -1.22
C THR A 57 33.14 31.01 -2.54
N PRO A 58 31.84 31.15 -2.87
CA PRO A 58 31.30 30.70 -4.14
C PRO A 58 31.53 31.71 -5.27
N VAL A 59 32.29 31.30 -6.29
CA VAL A 59 32.45 32.02 -7.56
C VAL A 59 31.29 31.68 -8.50
N ASP A 60 30.44 32.67 -8.71
CA ASP A 60 29.36 32.72 -9.69
C ASP A 60 29.92 32.62 -11.12
N ARG A 61 29.53 31.56 -11.85
CA ARG A 61 29.72 31.45 -13.31
C ARG A 61 28.42 31.08 -13.99
N GLY A 62 27.64 32.12 -14.30
CA GLY A 62 26.52 32.06 -15.21
C GLY A 62 26.87 31.45 -16.58
N ARG A 63 26.02 30.52 -17.03
CA ARG A 63 25.94 30.10 -18.43
C ARG A 63 24.52 30.30 -18.96
N LYS A 64 24.42 31.22 -19.91
CA LYS A 64 23.25 31.53 -20.73
C LYS A 64 22.90 30.32 -21.62
N ASN A 65 21.72 29.75 -21.46
CA ASN A 65 21.16 28.80 -22.42
C ASN A 65 20.16 29.48 -23.35
N ARG A 66 20.42 29.28 -24.64
CA ARG A 66 19.87 29.95 -25.80
C ARG A 66 18.61 29.19 -26.26
N SER A 67 17.45 29.84 -26.21
CA SER A 67 16.18 29.30 -26.73
C SER A 67 16.17 29.24 -28.25
N LYS A 68 15.95 28.07 -28.83
CA LYS A 68 15.64 27.89 -30.26
C LYS A 68 14.14 27.57 -30.41
N HIS A 69 13.47 28.42 -31.16
CA HIS A 69 12.13 28.24 -31.69
C HIS A 69 12.13 27.12 -32.74
N SER A 70 11.13 26.24 -32.72
CA SER A 70 10.85 25.32 -33.83
C SER A 70 9.36 25.23 -34.10
N ALA A 71 9.03 25.08 -35.38
CA ALA A 71 7.89 25.67 -36.05
C ALA A 71 6.65 24.78 -36.09
N LYS A 72 5.53 25.50 -36.24
CA LYS A 72 4.16 25.08 -36.57
C LYS A 72 4.14 24.38 -37.95
N SER A 73 3.53 23.20 -38.05
CA SER A 73 3.05 22.66 -39.33
C SER A 73 1.53 22.42 -39.26
N GLN A 74 0.82 23.21 -40.06
CA GLN A 74 -0.56 22.97 -40.46
C GLN A 74 -0.57 21.91 -41.56
N SER A 75 -1.51 20.98 -41.51
CA SER A 75 -2.15 20.47 -42.73
C SER A 75 -3.53 19.90 -42.45
N ARG A 76 -4.47 20.37 -43.27
CA ARG A 76 -5.86 19.99 -43.50
C ARG A 76 -5.89 19.52 -44.97
N PRO A 77 -6.68 18.50 -45.35
CA PRO A 77 -7.94 18.73 -46.09
C PRO A 77 -9.04 17.71 -45.66
N GLU A 78 -10.34 18.03 -45.52
CA GLU A 78 -11.38 18.37 -46.51
C GLU A 78 -11.57 17.40 -47.70
N ASN A 79 -12.59 16.52 -47.60
CA ASN A 79 -13.76 16.45 -48.52
C ASN A 79 -14.74 15.35 -48.04
N ALA A 80 -16.01 15.68 -47.75
CA ALA A 80 -17.19 15.62 -48.64
C ALA A 80 -17.55 14.18 -49.07
N SER A 81 -18.79 13.72 -49.17
CA SER A 81 -20.16 14.13 -48.82
C SER A 81 -21.01 12.90 -49.19
N GLY A 82 -22.05 12.56 -48.42
CA GLY A 82 -22.83 11.36 -48.72
C GLY A 82 -24.11 11.22 -47.89
N HIS A 83 -25.23 11.39 -48.57
CA HIS A 83 -26.60 11.59 -48.08
C HIS A 83 -27.41 10.28 -48.10
N ARG A 84 -28.36 10.12 -47.15
CA ARG A 84 -29.68 9.39 -47.15
C ARG A 84 -29.89 8.62 -45.83
N GLN A 85 -30.84 9.02 -44.97
CA GLN A 85 -32.32 8.95 -45.01
C GLN A 85 -32.91 7.63 -44.48
N GLY A 86 -33.77 7.78 -43.46
CA GLY A 86 -34.82 6.85 -43.00
C GLY A 86 -34.34 5.74 -42.07
N THR A 87 -35.00 5.34 -40.99
CA THR A 87 -36.32 5.66 -40.43
C THR A 87 -36.38 5.05 -39.02
N ALA A 88 -37.10 5.74 -38.11
CA ALA A 88 -37.78 5.26 -36.91
C ALA A 88 -37.40 3.90 -36.28
N GLN A 89 -37.09 3.90 -34.97
CA GLN A 89 -38.08 3.50 -33.95
C GLN A 89 -37.59 3.74 -32.52
N ALA A 90 -38.56 4.10 -31.69
CA ALA A 90 -38.50 4.45 -30.29
C ALA A 90 -37.80 3.42 -29.39
N LYS A 91 -37.13 3.92 -28.34
CA LYS A 91 -37.48 3.70 -26.93
C LYS A 91 -36.53 4.48 -26.03
N SER A 92 -37.03 5.61 -25.55
CA SER A 92 -36.42 6.44 -24.51
C SER A 92 -36.59 5.79 -23.14
N SER A 93 -35.52 5.26 -22.55
CA SER A 93 -35.44 5.07 -21.09
C SER A 93 -34.81 6.32 -20.48
N LYS A 94 -35.70 7.25 -20.17
CA LYS A 94 -35.51 8.42 -19.32
C LYS A 94 -35.01 7.97 -17.95
N ARG A 95 -33.69 7.94 -17.71
CA ARG A 95 -33.14 7.87 -16.35
C ARG A 95 -32.79 9.28 -15.91
N GLU A 96 -33.56 9.72 -14.94
CA GLU A 96 -33.66 11.11 -14.53
C GLU A 96 -32.38 11.61 -13.88
N ARG A 97 -32.19 12.90 -14.15
CA ARG A 97 -31.13 13.79 -13.74
C ARG A 97 -31.43 14.19 -12.30
N SER A 98 -30.82 13.55 -11.31
CA SER A 98 -30.82 14.06 -9.94
C SER A 98 -29.79 15.19 -9.85
N VAL A 99 -30.25 16.39 -10.21
CA VAL A 99 -29.69 17.67 -9.78
C VAL A 99 -29.80 17.68 -8.25
N SER A 100 -28.70 17.36 -7.57
CA SER A 100 -28.59 17.63 -6.14
C SER A 100 -28.57 19.14 -5.96
N ARG A 101 -29.54 19.59 -5.18
CA ARG A 101 -29.93 20.97 -4.97
C ARG A 101 -29.05 21.48 -3.84
N ASP A 102 -28.01 22.25 -4.18
CA ASP A 102 -27.28 23.08 -3.23
C ASP A 102 -28.28 23.89 -2.41
N SER A 103 -28.40 23.53 -1.14
CA SER A 103 -29.20 24.24 -0.16
C SER A 103 -28.28 25.28 0.49
N PRO A 104 -28.47 26.59 0.25
CA PRO A 104 -27.72 27.59 0.98
C PRO A 104 -28.29 27.63 2.40
N ARG A 105 -27.73 26.82 3.30
CA ARG A 105 -27.93 27.02 4.73
C ARG A 105 -27.27 28.34 5.09
N ARG A 106 -28.14 29.35 5.12
CA ARG A 106 -28.03 30.65 5.76
C ARG A 106 -27.49 30.45 7.17
N SER A 107 -26.16 30.47 7.35
CA SER A 107 -25.53 30.63 8.64
C SER A 107 -25.94 32.00 9.16
N LYS A 108 -26.85 32.00 10.14
CA LYS A 108 -27.18 33.17 10.93
C LYS A 108 -25.89 33.68 11.53
N GLY A 109 -25.59 34.95 11.28
CA GLY A 109 -24.48 35.65 11.91
C GLY A 109 -24.62 35.55 13.43
N VAL A 110 -23.72 34.79 14.03
CA VAL A 110 -23.34 34.97 15.42
C VAL A 110 -22.47 36.21 15.44
N SER A 111 -22.99 37.25 16.07
CA SER A 111 -22.27 38.49 16.34
C SER A 111 -20.93 38.17 17.01
N PRO A 112 -19.81 38.81 16.63
CA PRO A 112 -18.61 38.73 17.44
C PRO A 112 -18.91 39.44 18.74
N ALA A 113 -19.07 38.68 19.81
CA ALA A 113 -18.99 39.21 21.15
C ALA A 113 -17.64 39.91 21.25
N ARG A 114 -17.69 41.22 21.51
CA ARG A 114 -16.55 42.04 21.93
C ARG A 114 -15.94 41.39 23.17
N SER A 115 -14.98 40.49 22.97
CA SER A 115 -14.01 40.19 24.01
C SER A 115 -13.18 41.45 24.20
N ALA A 116 -13.35 42.01 25.39
CA ALA A 116 -12.66 43.18 25.86
C ALA A 116 -11.16 43.04 25.60
N ALA A 117 -10.59 44.16 25.16
CA ALA A 117 -9.17 44.38 25.02
C ALA A 117 -8.42 43.96 26.28
N ALA A 118 -7.77 42.81 26.23
CA ALA A 118 -6.51 42.64 26.94
C ALA A 118 -5.48 43.39 26.10
N THR A 119 -5.29 44.66 26.47
CA THR A 119 -4.07 45.43 26.23
C THR A 119 -2.89 44.58 26.69
N LEU A 120 -2.35 43.77 25.78
CA LEU A 120 -1.01 43.24 25.88
C LEU A 120 -0.12 44.47 25.74
N THR A 121 0.32 44.97 26.88
CA THR A 121 1.36 45.99 26.97
C THR A 121 2.54 45.49 26.16
N GLU A 122 2.80 46.22 25.07
CA GLU A 122 4.05 46.21 24.35
C GLU A 122 5.15 46.50 25.37
N ASP A 123 5.80 45.44 25.85
CA ASP A 123 7.14 45.56 26.40
C ASP A 123 8.03 45.89 25.21
N GLU A 124 8.17 47.19 24.97
CA GLU A 124 9.04 47.78 23.97
C GLU A 124 10.48 47.37 24.28
N GLY A 125 10.87 46.20 23.77
CA GLY A 125 12.27 45.88 23.53
C GLY A 125 12.84 46.90 22.54
N PRO A 126 13.77 47.79 22.96
CA PRO A 126 14.33 48.82 22.10
C PRO A 126 15.30 48.16 21.12
N GLY A 127 14.79 47.69 19.98
CA GLY A 127 15.65 46.99 19.03
C GLY A 127 15.09 46.66 17.66
N GLN A 128 13.78 46.81 17.39
CA GLN A 128 13.29 46.70 16.01
C GLN A 128 13.61 47.99 15.26
N THR A 129 14.80 48.01 14.66
CA THR A 129 15.17 48.94 13.60
C THR A 129 14.19 48.74 12.43
N GLY A 130 13.08 49.46 12.48
CA GLY A 130 12.10 49.50 11.41
C GLY A 130 12.83 49.78 10.10
N PHE A 131 12.86 48.78 9.22
CA PHE A 131 13.48 48.87 7.91
C PHE A 131 12.56 49.72 7.01
N THR A 132 12.44 51.00 7.34
CA THR A 132 11.64 52.00 6.63
C THR A 132 12.59 52.89 5.86
N GLY A 133 12.72 52.62 4.56
CA GLY A 133 13.53 53.42 3.66
C GLY A 133 13.28 53.04 2.19
N PRO A 134 13.74 53.87 1.24
CA PRO A 134 13.58 53.60 -0.19
C PRO A 134 14.18 52.25 -0.63
N LEU A 135 15.20 51.74 0.08
CA LEU A 135 15.76 50.41 -0.15
C LEU A 135 14.78 49.29 0.23
N ALA A 136 14.07 49.43 1.36
CA ALA A 136 13.05 48.48 1.78
C ALA A 136 11.89 48.41 0.77
N ALA A 137 11.46 49.55 0.23
CA ALA A 137 10.44 49.60 -0.80
C ALA A 137 10.89 48.92 -2.11
N ALA A 138 12.16 49.07 -2.49
CA ALA A 138 12.72 48.41 -3.66
C ALA A 138 12.83 46.89 -3.48
N GLU A 139 13.25 46.41 -2.31
CA GLU A 139 13.30 44.98 -2.00
C GLU A 139 11.90 44.35 -1.98
N PHE A 140 10.93 45.04 -1.39
CA PHE A 140 9.53 44.58 -1.39
C PHE A 140 8.98 44.48 -2.82
N ALA A 141 9.27 45.47 -3.68
CA ALA A 141 8.87 45.41 -5.08
C ALA A 141 9.53 44.23 -5.83
N ARG A 142 10.80 43.94 -5.54
CA ARG A 142 11.54 42.81 -6.11
C ARG A 142 10.93 41.47 -5.68
N LEU A 143 10.71 41.28 -4.38
CA LEU A 143 10.09 40.07 -3.82
C LEU A 143 8.66 39.87 -4.33
N LYS A 144 7.91 40.95 -4.53
CA LYS A 144 6.57 40.89 -5.12
C LYS A 144 6.62 40.43 -6.58
N ALA A 145 7.56 40.94 -7.38
CA ALA A 145 7.75 40.51 -8.76
C ALA A 145 8.19 39.04 -8.87
N GLU A 146 9.08 38.60 -7.97
CA GLU A 146 9.50 37.20 -7.88
C GLU A 146 8.33 36.27 -7.51
N ASN A 147 7.50 36.65 -6.54
CA ASN A 147 6.29 35.91 -6.18
C ASN A 147 5.31 35.79 -7.37
N GLU A 148 5.12 36.85 -8.16
CA GLU A 148 4.31 36.77 -9.37
C GLU A 148 4.93 35.86 -10.44
N ALA A 149 6.26 35.84 -10.56
CA ALA A 149 6.97 34.94 -11.48
C ALA A 149 6.80 33.47 -11.06
N LEU A 150 6.96 33.16 -9.78
CA LEU A 150 6.74 31.82 -9.22
C LEU A 150 5.29 31.35 -9.43
N LYS A 151 4.31 32.22 -9.19
CA LYS A 151 2.89 31.90 -9.48
C LYS A 151 2.65 31.54 -10.95
N LYS A 152 3.30 32.25 -11.89
CA LYS A 152 3.24 31.94 -13.34
C LYS A 152 3.92 30.60 -13.67
N GLN A 153 5.04 30.28 -13.02
CA GLN A 153 5.71 28.98 -13.16
C GLN A 153 4.82 27.83 -12.67
N ILE A 154 4.26 27.94 -11.46
CA ILE A 154 3.33 26.95 -10.89
C ILE A 154 2.15 26.69 -11.84
N HIS A 155 1.54 27.75 -12.38
CA HIS A 155 0.43 27.59 -13.31
C HIS A 155 0.84 26.90 -14.62
N THR A 156 2.07 27.14 -15.09
CA THR A 156 2.61 26.46 -16.28
C THR A 156 2.89 24.98 -15.99
N MET A 157 3.47 24.67 -14.83
CA MET A 157 3.69 23.29 -14.37
C MET A 157 2.37 22.53 -14.19
N LYS A 158 1.34 23.17 -13.62
CA LYS A 158 0.00 22.57 -13.49
C LYS A 158 -0.59 22.19 -14.86
N LYS A 159 -0.38 23.03 -15.89
CA LYS A 159 -0.80 22.73 -17.26
C LYS A 159 0.01 21.59 -17.89
N THR A 160 1.30 21.47 -17.61
CA THR A 160 2.12 20.35 -18.12
C THR A 160 1.74 19.04 -17.44
N ILE A 161 1.52 19.05 -16.13
CA ILE A 161 1.04 17.89 -15.37
C ILE A 161 -0.32 17.43 -15.92
N GLY A 162 -1.27 18.36 -16.14
CA GLY A 162 -2.57 18.02 -16.72
C GLY A 162 -2.50 17.38 -18.12
N LYS A 163 -1.49 17.71 -18.93
CA LYS A 163 -1.26 17.07 -20.23
C LYS A 163 -0.65 15.68 -20.08
N GLN A 164 0.32 15.52 -19.17
CA GLN A 164 0.95 14.23 -18.89
C GLN A 164 -0.05 13.22 -18.32
N THR A 165 -0.92 13.63 -17.39
CA THR A 165 -1.95 12.75 -16.83
C THR A 165 -2.96 12.29 -17.88
N LYS A 166 -3.36 13.15 -18.81
CA LYS A 166 -4.19 12.75 -19.96
C LYS A 166 -3.48 11.73 -20.85
N SER A 167 -2.20 11.95 -21.16
CA SER A 167 -1.40 11.02 -21.95
C SER A 167 -1.23 9.66 -21.26
N LYS A 168 -1.00 9.63 -19.94
CA LYS A 168 -0.88 8.38 -19.15
C LYS A 168 -2.19 7.58 -19.20
N LYS A 169 -3.35 8.25 -19.12
CA LYS A 169 -4.66 7.60 -19.28
C LYS A 169 -4.85 6.98 -20.67
N GLU A 170 -4.46 7.68 -21.74
CA GLU A 170 -4.54 7.15 -23.11
C GLU A 170 -3.61 5.93 -23.32
N GLN A 171 -2.39 5.97 -22.77
CA GLN A 171 -1.48 4.82 -22.79
C GLN A 171 -2.02 3.62 -22.00
N GLY A 172 -2.62 3.85 -20.83
CA GLY A 172 -3.27 2.82 -20.02
C GLY A 172 -4.37 2.08 -20.79
N GLN A 173 -5.24 2.82 -21.48
CA GLN A 173 -6.29 2.23 -22.34
C GLN A 173 -5.72 1.39 -23.49
N GLN A 174 -4.60 1.82 -24.09
CA GLN A 174 -3.95 1.02 -25.15
C GLN A 174 -3.37 -0.28 -24.59
N MET A 175 -2.73 -0.24 -23.42
CA MET A 175 -2.17 -1.42 -22.76
C MET A 175 -3.26 -2.43 -22.39
N GLU A 176 -4.40 -1.96 -21.89
CA GLU A 176 -5.55 -2.82 -21.58
C GLU A 176 -6.16 -3.48 -22.83
N LYS A 177 -6.22 -2.74 -23.95
CA LYS A 177 -6.63 -3.28 -25.24
C LYS A 177 -5.67 -4.34 -25.79
N LEU A 178 -4.37 -4.21 -25.52
CA LEU A 178 -3.39 -5.24 -25.88
C LEU A 178 -3.48 -6.48 -24.98
N LYS A 179 -3.65 -6.29 -23.66
CA LYS A 179 -3.85 -7.39 -22.70
C LYS A 179 -5.10 -8.22 -23.04
N SER A 180 -6.22 -7.58 -23.38
CA SER A 180 -7.45 -8.28 -23.78
C SER A 180 -7.30 -9.06 -25.10
N LYS A 181 -6.57 -8.51 -26.08
CA LYS A 181 -6.24 -9.23 -27.32
C LYS A 181 -5.36 -10.46 -27.06
N SER A 182 -4.34 -10.31 -26.22
CA SER A 182 -3.42 -11.41 -25.85
C SER A 182 -4.14 -12.54 -25.11
N LYS A 183 -5.00 -12.22 -24.12
CA LYS A 183 -5.81 -13.22 -23.41
C LYS A 183 -6.73 -14.00 -24.36
N LYS A 184 -7.32 -13.32 -25.34
CA LYS A 184 -8.18 -13.97 -26.35
C LYS A 184 -7.39 -14.89 -27.29
N SER A 185 -6.16 -14.56 -27.64
CA SER A 185 -5.31 -15.45 -28.44
C SER A 185 -4.85 -16.68 -27.67
N GLU A 186 -4.55 -16.55 -26.37
CA GLU A 186 -4.21 -17.70 -25.52
C GLU A 186 -5.39 -18.66 -25.35
N GLU A 187 -6.58 -18.13 -25.05
CA GLU A 187 -7.78 -18.98 -24.93
C GLU A 187 -8.09 -19.73 -26.23
N ASN A 188 -7.90 -19.07 -27.37
CA ASN A 188 -8.11 -19.70 -28.68
C ASN A 188 -7.05 -20.78 -28.99
N TRP A 189 -5.82 -20.61 -28.50
CA TRP A 189 -4.77 -21.61 -28.60
C TRP A 189 -5.10 -22.87 -27.79
N PHE A 190 -5.54 -22.71 -26.53
CA PHE A 190 -5.93 -23.85 -25.69
C PHE A 190 -7.12 -24.63 -26.26
N ARG A 191 -8.09 -23.95 -26.87
CA ARG A 191 -9.24 -24.62 -27.52
C ARG A 191 -8.87 -25.34 -28.82
N SER A 192 -7.80 -24.94 -29.49
CA SER A 192 -7.39 -25.49 -30.79
C SER A 192 -6.27 -26.53 -30.68
N ALA A 193 -5.74 -26.76 -29.48
CA ALA A 193 -4.71 -27.76 -29.25
C ALA A 193 -5.30 -29.17 -29.49
N PRO A 194 -4.73 -29.97 -30.41
CA PRO A 194 -5.21 -31.33 -30.67
C PRO A 194 -5.14 -32.17 -29.39
N PRO A 195 -6.17 -32.98 -29.08
CA PRO A 195 -6.07 -33.96 -28.01
C PRO A 195 -4.95 -34.93 -28.34
N HIS A 196 -4.05 -35.15 -27.38
CA HIS A 196 -2.93 -36.07 -27.53
C HIS A 196 -3.46 -37.52 -27.44
N GLU A 197 -3.21 -38.35 -28.45
CA GLU A 197 -3.79 -39.70 -28.58
C GLU A 197 -3.32 -40.68 -27.48
N ASP A 198 -2.24 -40.37 -26.75
CA ASP A 198 -1.68 -41.22 -25.68
C ASP A 198 -2.37 -41.10 -24.30
N ASP A 199 -3.43 -40.30 -24.15
CA ASP A 199 -4.13 -40.08 -22.85
C ASP A 199 -5.42 -40.91 -22.68
N MET A 200 -5.65 -41.93 -23.52
CA MET A 200 -6.95 -42.64 -23.64
C MET A 200 -7.01 -44.06 -23.04
N TYR A 201 -6.03 -44.51 -22.24
CA TYR A 201 -5.95 -45.94 -21.87
C TYR A 201 -5.71 -46.32 -20.40
N ASP A 202 -5.85 -45.41 -19.42
CA ASP A 202 -5.71 -45.76 -17.98
C ASP A 202 -6.94 -45.32 -17.17
N ASP A 203 -8.11 -45.92 -17.43
CA ASP A 203 -9.40 -45.61 -16.75
C ASP A 203 -9.59 -46.35 -15.39
N ASP A 204 -8.70 -47.28 -15.02
CA ASP A 204 -8.90 -48.16 -13.86
C ASP A 204 -8.39 -47.58 -12.52
N ASP A 205 -7.74 -46.42 -12.50
CA ASP A 205 -7.25 -45.78 -11.27
C ASP A 205 -7.60 -44.27 -11.23
N PRO A 206 -8.69 -43.86 -10.54
CA PRO A 206 -9.12 -42.46 -10.48
C PRO A 206 -8.07 -41.55 -9.82
N ASP A 207 -7.14 -42.11 -9.04
CA ASP A 207 -6.09 -41.36 -8.35
C ASP A 207 -4.88 -41.08 -9.27
N TYR A 208 -4.75 -41.79 -10.39
CA TYR A 208 -3.64 -41.60 -11.33
C TYR A 208 -3.58 -40.17 -11.90
N ILE A 209 -4.73 -39.51 -12.09
CA ILE A 209 -4.81 -38.13 -12.58
C ILE A 209 -4.18 -37.14 -11.58
N LEU A 210 -4.28 -37.41 -10.27
CA LEU A 210 -3.74 -36.56 -9.22
C LEU A 210 -2.22 -36.74 -9.06
N PHE A 211 -1.71 -37.97 -9.26
CA PHE A 211 -0.30 -38.33 -9.09
C PHE A 211 0.51 -38.42 -10.38
N ARG A 212 -0.08 -38.12 -11.54
CA ARG A 212 0.61 -38.15 -12.83
C ARG A 212 1.87 -37.27 -12.78
N HIS A 213 3.04 -37.92 -12.87
CA HIS A 213 4.31 -37.24 -12.97
C HIS A 213 4.32 -36.35 -14.21
N LYS A 214 4.43 -35.04 -13.99
CA LYS A 214 4.55 -34.07 -15.08
C LYS A 214 6.02 -33.91 -15.43
N SER A 215 6.35 -33.97 -16.71
CA SER A 215 7.70 -33.67 -17.21
C SER A 215 7.67 -32.38 -18.02
N CYS A 216 8.75 -31.61 -17.95
CA CYS A 216 8.89 -30.39 -18.74
C CYS A 216 8.88 -30.73 -20.25
N PRO A 217 8.00 -30.13 -21.07
CA PRO A 217 7.92 -30.45 -22.50
C PRO A 217 9.19 -30.07 -23.28
N SER A 218 10.01 -29.15 -22.78
CA SER A 218 11.25 -28.72 -23.45
C SER A 218 12.47 -29.58 -23.13
N CYS A 219 12.62 -30.05 -21.88
CA CYS A 219 13.83 -30.76 -21.45
C CYS A 219 13.57 -32.14 -20.83
N ARG A 220 12.31 -32.57 -20.75
CA ARG A 220 11.86 -33.83 -20.11
C ARG A 220 12.24 -33.98 -18.64
N ALA A 221 12.71 -32.93 -17.97
CA ALA A 221 12.98 -32.96 -16.54
C ALA A 221 11.69 -33.23 -15.76
N SER A 222 11.77 -34.09 -14.73
CA SER A 222 10.64 -34.42 -13.86
C SER A 222 10.30 -33.21 -12.97
N VAL A 223 9.05 -32.76 -13.02
CA VAL A 223 8.55 -31.64 -12.23
C VAL A 223 8.24 -32.16 -10.82
N ARG A 224 9.15 -31.91 -9.88
CA ARG A 224 9.01 -32.34 -8.47
C ARG A 224 7.96 -31.54 -7.69
N GLN A 225 7.72 -30.29 -8.08
CA GLN A 225 6.76 -29.40 -7.43
C GLN A 225 5.90 -28.73 -8.49
N ARG A 226 4.58 -28.66 -8.25
CA ARG A 226 3.66 -27.97 -9.16
C ARG A 226 4.03 -26.48 -9.20
N PRO A 227 4.24 -25.88 -10.39
CA PRO A 227 4.54 -24.45 -10.47
C PRO A 227 3.39 -23.65 -9.86
N VAL A 228 3.74 -22.64 -9.05
CA VAL A 228 2.77 -21.74 -8.40
C VAL A 228 1.85 -21.16 -9.49
N PRO A 229 0.51 -21.25 -9.33
CA PRO A 229 -0.41 -20.75 -10.34
C PRO A 229 -0.12 -19.30 -10.73
N LEU A 230 -0.12 -19.02 -12.04
CA LEU A 230 0.23 -17.71 -12.59
C LEU A 230 -0.64 -16.57 -12.04
N PHE A 231 -1.86 -16.83 -11.59
CA PHE A 231 -2.71 -15.79 -11.00
C PHE A 231 -2.19 -15.32 -9.63
N ILE A 232 -1.56 -16.20 -8.84
CA ILE A 232 -0.94 -15.85 -7.56
C ILE A 232 0.31 -15.02 -7.82
N LEU A 233 1.17 -15.47 -8.74
CA LEU A 233 2.36 -14.71 -9.13
C LEU A 233 2.00 -13.34 -9.72
N LYS A 234 0.88 -13.25 -10.45
CA LYS A 234 0.38 -11.97 -10.98
C LYS A 234 -0.20 -11.06 -9.90
N ALA A 235 -0.83 -11.60 -8.86
CA ALA A 235 -1.31 -10.81 -7.73
C ALA A 235 -0.12 -10.19 -6.98
N ILE A 236 0.90 -10.99 -6.67
CA ILE A 236 2.14 -10.53 -6.01
C ILE A 236 2.86 -9.50 -6.88
N ALA A 237 3.09 -9.80 -8.16
CA ALA A 237 3.77 -8.87 -9.06
C ALA A 237 2.99 -7.56 -9.28
N SER A 238 1.66 -7.61 -9.24
CA SER A 238 0.84 -6.40 -9.34
C SER A 238 0.85 -5.58 -8.05
N ALA A 239 0.98 -6.22 -6.89
CA ALA A 239 1.17 -5.51 -5.62
C ALA A 239 2.50 -4.74 -5.66
N VAL A 240 3.59 -5.41 -6.04
CA VAL A 240 4.94 -4.82 -6.11
C VAL A 240 5.06 -3.74 -7.19
N ALA A 241 4.46 -3.93 -8.37
CA ALA A 241 4.62 -2.97 -9.48
C ALA A 241 3.81 -1.67 -9.33
N ASN A 242 2.87 -1.60 -8.37
CA ASN A 242 2.04 -0.42 -8.13
C ASN A 242 2.62 0.53 -7.07
N GLU A 243 3.83 0.25 -6.55
CA GLU A 243 4.51 1.08 -5.54
C GLU A 243 4.95 2.47 -6.06
N ASP A 244 4.96 2.70 -7.38
CA ASP A 244 5.46 3.94 -8.01
C ASP A 244 4.40 5.07 -8.16
N ASP A 245 3.13 4.80 -7.86
CA ASP A 245 2.06 5.80 -7.93
C ASP A 245 1.88 6.53 -6.59
N GLY A 246 2.97 6.99 -5.97
CA GLY A 246 2.96 7.93 -4.84
C GLY A 246 1.84 7.67 -3.83
N PHE A 247 1.72 6.40 -3.43
CA PHE A 247 0.75 5.98 -2.43
C PHE A 247 1.24 6.58 -1.13
N ASP A 248 0.58 7.66 -0.71
CA ASP A 248 0.87 8.30 0.56
C ASP A 248 0.66 7.23 1.63
N ALA A 249 1.74 6.84 2.32
CA ALA A 249 1.70 5.73 3.26
C ALA A 249 0.57 5.92 4.30
N GLY A 250 0.18 7.17 4.59
CA GLY A 250 -0.97 7.51 5.44
C GLY A 250 -2.32 6.96 4.96
N ASP A 251 -2.55 6.82 3.65
CA ASP A 251 -3.83 6.32 3.09
C ASP A 251 -3.92 4.78 3.12
N MET A 252 -2.80 4.07 3.31
CA MET A 252 -2.81 2.61 3.51
C MET A 252 -3.37 2.24 4.89
N TRP A 253 -2.99 3.00 5.92
CA TRP A 253 -3.38 2.76 7.31
C TRP A 253 -4.87 3.03 7.51
N ALA A 254 -5.38 4.10 6.90
CA ALA A 254 -6.81 4.41 6.92
C ALA A 254 -7.67 3.34 6.21
N ALA A 255 -7.07 2.56 5.31
CA ALA A 255 -7.77 1.54 4.52
C ALA A 255 -7.75 0.15 5.16
N LEU A 256 -6.91 -0.11 6.18
CA LEU A 256 -6.90 -1.36 6.92
C LEU A 256 -7.98 -1.28 8.03
N PRO A 257 -9.12 -1.97 7.86
CA PRO A 257 -10.18 -1.95 8.86
C PRO A 257 -9.63 -2.58 10.15
N GLY A 258 -9.81 -1.93 11.29
CA GLY A 258 -9.65 -2.59 12.60
C GLY A 258 -8.53 -2.08 13.51
N TYR A 259 -7.56 -1.29 13.01
CA TYR A 259 -6.56 -0.68 13.91
C TYR A 259 -6.74 0.82 14.10
N GLY A 260 -7.36 1.53 13.16
CA GLY A 260 -7.78 2.91 13.40
C GLY A 260 -9.18 2.94 13.99
N THR A 261 -9.43 3.91 14.87
CA THR A 261 -10.79 4.45 14.91
C THR A 261 -11.00 5.05 13.55
N GLU A 262 -12.07 4.67 12.86
CA GLU A 262 -12.44 5.40 11.66
C GLU A 262 -12.48 6.90 12.03
N SER A 263 -12.00 7.79 11.17
CA SER A 263 -12.02 9.24 11.45
C SER A 263 -13.43 9.80 11.76
N ASP A 264 -14.46 8.96 11.65
CA ASP A 264 -15.86 9.23 11.96
C ASP A 264 -16.32 8.69 13.33
N GLU A 265 -15.44 8.01 14.09
CA GLU A 265 -15.74 7.59 15.45
C GLU A 265 -15.76 8.83 16.36
N GLU A 266 -16.91 9.08 16.96
CA GLU A 266 -17.15 10.23 17.84
C GLU A 266 -16.12 10.22 18.97
N ALA A 267 -15.41 11.33 19.16
CA ALA A 267 -14.39 11.44 20.20
C ALA A 267 -15.03 11.10 21.56
N TYR A 268 -14.52 10.06 22.22
CA TYR A 268 -15.01 9.64 23.53
C TYR A 268 -14.97 10.83 24.50
N GLU A 269 -16.14 11.20 25.02
CA GLU A 269 -16.30 12.37 25.92
C GLU A 269 -15.94 12.04 27.38
N GLY A 270 -15.69 10.77 27.71
CA GLY A 270 -15.40 10.32 29.07
C GLY A 270 -13.93 10.42 29.48
N SER A 271 -13.63 9.97 30.70
CA SER A 271 -12.25 9.95 31.21
C SER A 271 -11.52 8.68 30.75
N TYR A 272 -10.26 8.85 30.35
CA TYR A 272 -9.35 7.73 30.11
C TYR A 272 -8.61 7.40 31.41
N ILE A 273 -8.55 6.12 31.75
CA ILE A 273 -7.89 5.60 32.94
C ILE A 273 -6.83 4.57 32.58
N GLU A 274 -5.95 4.24 33.52
CA GLU A 274 -4.98 3.18 33.31
C GLU A 274 -5.69 1.83 33.15
N PRO A 275 -5.25 1.00 32.19
CA PRO A 275 -5.79 -0.34 32.03
C PRO A 275 -5.61 -1.12 33.33
N ARG A 276 -6.58 -1.99 33.62
CA ARG A 276 -6.51 -2.92 34.73
C ARG A 276 -6.10 -4.28 34.21
N TRP A 277 -5.68 -5.13 35.15
CA TRP A 277 -5.40 -6.52 34.88
C TRP A 277 -6.59 -7.17 34.17
N ALA A 278 -6.32 -7.94 33.11
CA ALA A 278 -7.30 -8.70 32.36
C ALA A 278 -6.80 -10.13 32.10
N PRO A 279 -7.68 -11.13 32.04
CA PRO A 279 -7.30 -12.51 31.74
C PRO A 279 -6.80 -12.64 30.28
N PRO A 280 -5.96 -13.63 29.98
CA PRO A 280 -5.52 -13.90 28.60
C PRO A 280 -6.71 -14.17 27.67
N THR A 281 -6.68 -13.60 26.46
CA THR A 281 -7.77 -13.71 25.48
C THR A 281 -7.59 -14.84 24.48
N VAL A 282 -6.38 -15.35 24.32
CA VAL A 282 -6.04 -16.41 23.35
C VAL A 282 -5.83 -17.73 24.06
N TYR A 283 -6.65 -18.72 23.70
CA TYR A 283 -6.49 -20.09 24.16
C TYR A 283 -5.48 -20.83 23.28
N LEU A 284 -4.33 -21.19 23.87
CA LEU A 284 -3.32 -22.02 23.22
C LEU A 284 -3.39 -23.42 23.81
N ASN A 285 -3.74 -24.39 22.96
CA ASN A 285 -3.68 -25.79 23.33
C ASN A 285 -2.27 -26.31 23.05
N LEU A 286 -1.52 -26.64 24.11
CA LEU A 286 -0.14 -27.13 24.01
C LEU A 286 -0.06 -28.45 23.22
N ASP A 287 -1.11 -29.28 23.31
CA ASP A 287 -1.17 -30.60 22.65
C ASP A 287 -1.28 -30.51 21.12
N ASP A 288 -1.87 -29.44 20.59
CA ASP A 288 -2.08 -29.27 19.14
C ASP A 288 -0.81 -28.78 18.42
N GLY A 289 0.20 -28.39 19.19
CA GLY A 289 1.44 -27.87 18.72
C GLY A 289 2.47 -28.96 18.43
N PHE A 290 2.93 -29.10 17.18
CA PHE A 290 3.94 -30.07 16.75
C PHE A 290 5.34 -29.87 17.41
N GLY A 291 5.49 -30.06 18.73
CA GLY A 291 6.74 -29.99 19.50
C GLY A 291 7.47 -28.65 19.48
N LEU A 292 6.97 -27.66 18.73
CA LEU A 292 7.57 -26.33 18.59
C LEU A 292 7.37 -25.45 19.84
N TRP A 293 6.42 -25.80 20.70
CA TRP A 293 6.09 -25.03 21.90
C TRP A 293 6.88 -25.47 23.12
N ASP A 294 7.43 -26.69 23.12
CA ASP A 294 8.22 -27.24 24.23
C ASP A 294 9.53 -26.47 24.47
N ASP A 295 10.02 -25.78 23.43
CA ASP A 295 11.24 -24.97 23.49
C ASP A 295 10.97 -23.50 23.88
N LEU A 296 9.70 -23.09 24.02
CA LEU A 296 9.34 -21.73 24.40
C LEU A 296 9.34 -21.58 25.92
N ASP A 297 9.85 -20.44 26.38
CA ASP A 297 9.82 -20.07 27.79
C ASP A 297 8.42 -19.61 28.23
N ASP A 298 8.15 -19.74 29.54
CA ASP A 298 6.85 -19.40 30.15
C ASP A 298 6.45 -17.94 29.91
N GLU A 299 7.42 -17.04 29.80
CA GLU A 299 7.19 -15.62 29.50
C GLU A 299 6.68 -15.43 28.07
N THR A 300 7.34 -16.05 27.10
CA THR A 300 6.87 -16.07 25.70
C THR A 300 5.48 -16.70 25.59
N LEU A 301 5.23 -17.83 26.25
CA LEU A 301 3.90 -18.46 26.27
C LEU A 301 2.84 -17.53 26.87
N SER A 302 3.17 -16.78 27.93
CA SER A 302 2.27 -15.81 28.55
C SER A 302 1.94 -14.65 27.61
N LEU A 303 2.92 -14.14 26.86
CA LEU A 303 2.71 -13.10 25.84
C LEU A 303 1.83 -13.61 24.68
N LEU A 304 2.07 -14.84 24.20
CA LEU A 304 1.27 -15.43 23.11
C LEU A 304 -0.19 -15.65 23.51
N ARG A 305 -0.45 -16.10 24.76
CA ARG A 305 -1.82 -16.22 25.30
C ARG A 305 -2.54 -14.88 25.43
N ARG A 306 -1.80 -13.78 25.51
CA ARG A 306 -2.32 -12.42 25.57
C ARG A 306 -2.41 -11.74 24.20
N GLY A 307 -2.20 -12.50 23.12
CA GLY A 307 -2.39 -12.04 21.74
C GLY A 307 -1.18 -11.39 21.09
N ALA A 308 -0.01 -11.40 21.72
CA ALA A 308 1.24 -11.06 21.03
C ALA A 308 1.59 -12.15 19.99
N THR A 309 2.31 -11.80 18.93
CA THR A 309 2.88 -12.78 18.00
C THR A 309 4.36 -13.02 18.34
N LEU A 310 4.92 -14.17 17.94
CA LEU A 310 6.36 -14.43 18.06
C LEU A 310 7.21 -13.33 17.41
N GLY A 311 6.77 -12.85 16.24
CA GLY A 311 7.44 -11.74 15.54
C GLY A 311 7.47 -10.47 16.38
N MET A 312 6.36 -10.12 17.04
CA MET A 312 6.32 -8.96 17.94
C MET A 312 7.26 -9.11 19.13
N ILE A 313 7.26 -10.28 19.76
CA ILE A 313 8.08 -10.58 20.94
C ILE A 313 9.56 -10.40 20.60
N GLU A 314 10.00 -10.98 19.49
CA GLU A 314 11.40 -10.89 19.05
C GLU A 314 11.79 -9.48 18.57
N MET A 315 10.98 -8.85 17.72
CA MET A 315 11.33 -7.57 17.09
C MET A 315 11.29 -6.39 18.08
N TYR A 316 10.28 -6.38 18.97
CA TYR A 316 10.05 -5.29 19.91
C TYR A 316 10.45 -5.65 21.33
N GLN A 317 11.17 -6.77 21.53
CA GLN A 317 11.64 -7.25 22.84
C GLN A 317 10.53 -7.19 23.89
N MET A 318 9.35 -7.73 23.53
CA MET A 318 8.20 -7.63 24.41
C MET A 318 8.43 -8.44 25.68
N GLN A 319 7.98 -7.89 26.79
CA GLN A 319 8.04 -8.54 28.10
C GLN A 319 6.66 -8.51 28.73
N TYR A 320 6.40 -9.46 29.61
CA TYR A 320 5.17 -9.50 30.38
C TYR A 320 5.47 -9.49 31.88
N SER A 321 4.82 -8.58 32.60
CA SER A 321 4.73 -8.67 34.05
C SER A 321 3.28 -8.56 34.49
N HIS A 322 2.95 -9.26 35.56
CA HIS A 322 1.61 -9.24 36.12
C HIS A 322 1.18 -7.81 36.54
N GLU A 323 2.11 -7.06 37.15
CA GLU A 323 1.86 -5.73 37.70
C GLU A 323 1.77 -4.63 36.64
N GLN A 324 2.56 -4.70 35.57
CA GLN A 324 2.64 -3.64 34.55
C GLN A 324 1.95 -4.01 33.23
N GLY A 325 1.59 -5.28 33.04
CA GLY A 325 1.09 -5.81 31.78
C GLY A 325 2.20 -6.08 30.77
N ILE A 326 1.86 -5.92 29.49
CA ILE A 326 2.73 -6.12 28.34
C ILE A 326 3.49 -4.83 28.07
N THR A 327 4.81 -4.94 28.02
CA THR A 327 5.71 -3.86 27.65
C THR A 327 6.40 -4.18 26.32
N ALA A 328 6.66 -3.15 25.53
CA ALA A 328 7.33 -3.24 24.25
C ALA A 328 8.40 -2.15 24.13
N MET A 329 9.51 -2.47 23.49
CA MET A 329 10.62 -1.56 23.26
C MET A 329 10.58 -1.03 21.81
N LEU A 330 10.56 0.28 21.65
CA LEU A 330 10.60 0.99 20.38
C LEU A 330 11.99 1.59 20.11
N ASP A 331 12.21 2.00 18.86
CA ASP A 331 13.43 2.71 18.41
C ASP A 331 14.74 1.99 18.76
N GLY A 332 14.74 0.66 18.70
CA GLY A 332 15.93 -0.14 18.98
C GLY A 332 16.27 -0.29 20.47
N GLY A 333 15.29 -0.12 21.36
CA GLY A 333 15.47 -0.37 22.79
C GLY A 333 15.57 0.88 23.66
N GLU A 334 15.25 2.05 23.13
CA GLU A 334 15.39 3.32 23.86
C GLU A 334 14.06 3.77 24.49
N ASN A 335 12.94 3.54 23.80
CA ASN A 335 11.61 3.97 24.23
C ASN A 335 10.79 2.76 24.70
N THR A 336 10.06 2.90 25.81
CA THR A 336 9.27 1.81 26.38
C THR A 336 7.78 2.15 26.34
N VAL A 337 6.98 1.22 25.81
CA VAL A 337 5.53 1.39 25.70
C VAL A 337 4.82 0.29 26.48
N TYR A 338 3.85 0.69 27.30
CA TYR A 338 3.00 -0.19 28.10
C TYR A 338 1.65 -0.32 27.41
N LEU A 339 1.36 -1.51 26.87
CA LEU A 339 0.24 -1.76 25.96
C LEU A 339 -1.06 -2.19 26.67
N GLY A 340 -0.99 -2.47 27.97
CA GLY A 340 -2.07 -3.08 28.75
C GLY A 340 -1.84 -4.58 28.96
N TRP A 341 -2.88 -5.36 29.21
CA TRP A 341 -2.77 -6.79 29.52
C TRP A 341 -3.07 -7.72 28.35
N ASN A 342 -3.72 -7.24 27.31
CA ASN A 342 -4.03 -8.03 26.12
C ASN A 342 -3.83 -7.20 24.85
N ILE A 343 -3.41 -7.87 23.79
CA ILE A 343 -3.26 -7.32 22.44
C ILE A 343 -4.30 -7.99 21.56
N ASN A 344 -5.07 -7.19 20.84
CA ASN A 344 -6.02 -7.67 19.85
C ASN A 344 -5.47 -7.34 18.46
N LEU A 345 -5.02 -8.38 17.74
CA LEU A 345 -4.52 -8.24 16.40
C LEU A 345 -5.63 -8.48 15.36
N HIS A 346 -5.55 -7.75 14.26
CA HIS A 346 -6.36 -7.99 13.08
C HIS A 346 -5.91 -9.29 12.40
N GLU A 347 -6.85 -10.06 11.82
CA GLU A 347 -6.60 -11.38 11.21
C GLU A 347 -5.53 -11.38 10.10
N ASN A 348 -5.32 -10.23 9.47
CA ASN A 348 -4.33 -10.04 8.40
C ASN A 348 -2.94 -9.63 8.92
N ASP A 349 -2.81 -9.26 10.18
CA ASP A 349 -1.56 -8.77 10.79
C ASP A 349 -0.86 -9.88 11.56
N ILE A 350 -0.36 -10.85 10.80
CA ILE A 350 0.24 -12.08 11.35
C ILE A 350 1.54 -11.79 12.09
N LEU A 351 2.26 -10.74 11.70
CA LEU A 351 3.54 -10.36 12.31
C LEU A 351 3.39 -9.30 13.41
N GLY A 352 2.27 -8.60 13.47
CA GLY A 352 2.04 -7.52 14.44
C GLY A 352 2.77 -6.21 14.14
N GLU A 353 3.45 -6.11 13.00
CA GLU A 353 4.14 -4.89 12.57
C GLU A 353 3.15 -3.75 12.35
N VAL A 354 1.99 -4.06 11.76
CA VAL A 354 0.93 -3.09 11.47
C VAL A 354 0.36 -2.52 12.77
N PHE A 355 0.12 -3.38 13.76
CA PHE A 355 -0.28 -2.96 15.10
C PHE A 355 0.74 -2.04 15.77
N MET A 356 2.03 -2.39 15.75
CA MET A 356 3.05 -1.59 16.43
C MET A 356 3.28 -0.23 15.76
N GLN A 357 3.24 -0.18 14.43
CA GLN A 357 3.28 1.09 13.70
C GLN A 357 2.04 1.96 13.97
N HIS A 358 0.87 1.33 14.13
CA HIS A 358 -0.33 2.04 14.58
C HIS A 358 -0.13 2.63 15.98
N VAL A 359 0.42 1.86 16.93
CA VAL A 359 0.73 2.33 18.28
C VAL A 359 1.65 3.56 18.26
N GLU A 360 2.74 3.53 17.50
CA GLU A 360 3.66 4.68 17.34
C GLU A 360 2.94 5.93 16.84
N SER A 361 2.06 5.77 15.84
CA SER A 361 1.29 6.87 15.28
C SER A 361 0.25 7.40 16.28
N ASP A 362 -0.43 6.49 17.00
CA ASP A 362 -1.49 6.81 17.96
C ASP A 362 -0.97 7.60 19.16
N ILE A 363 0.26 7.31 19.63
CA ILE A 363 0.94 8.08 20.68
C ILE A 363 1.07 9.56 20.29
N VAL A 364 1.36 9.85 19.01
CA VAL A 364 1.56 11.22 18.50
C VAL A 364 0.24 11.88 18.14
N GLU A 365 -0.66 11.15 17.48
CA GLU A 365 -1.91 11.68 16.96
C GLU A 365 -2.97 11.88 18.05
N ARG A 366 -2.96 11.04 19.09
CA ARG A 366 -3.97 11.02 20.16
C ARG A 366 -3.34 10.95 21.54
N PRO A 367 -2.65 12.01 21.97
CA PRO A 367 -1.98 12.04 23.27
C PRO A 367 -2.96 11.96 24.45
N ASP A 368 -4.27 12.15 24.25
CA ASP A 368 -5.30 11.93 25.28
C ASP A 368 -5.47 10.45 25.65
N ARG A 369 -5.12 9.53 24.75
CA ARG A 369 -5.14 8.07 24.96
C ARG A 369 -3.86 7.53 25.58
N TRP A 370 -2.88 8.39 25.81
CA TRP A 370 -1.55 7.99 26.25
C TRP A 370 -1.06 8.88 27.37
N ARG A 371 -0.64 8.27 28.48
CA ARG A 371 0.19 8.99 29.46
C ARG A 371 1.63 8.89 29.00
N VAL A 372 2.22 9.97 28.53
CA VAL A 372 3.63 9.99 28.07
C VAL A 372 4.53 10.70 29.08
N ARG A 373 5.62 10.04 29.48
CA ARG A 373 6.66 10.60 30.35
C ARG A 373 7.96 10.69 29.57
N HIS A 374 8.47 11.91 29.39
CA HIS A 374 9.73 12.15 28.72
C HIS A 374 10.90 12.22 29.72
N ASP A 375 11.99 11.51 29.45
CA ASP A 375 13.27 11.74 30.11
C ASP A 375 14.12 12.65 29.20
N HIS A 376 14.17 13.93 29.54
CA HIS A 376 14.92 14.92 28.78
C HIS A 376 16.44 14.66 28.75
N ARG A 377 16.97 13.87 29.69
CA ARG A 377 18.41 13.59 29.76
C ARG A 377 18.84 12.55 28.74
N THR A 378 18.05 11.49 28.59
CA THR A 378 18.31 10.39 27.65
C THR A 378 17.65 10.62 26.29
N GLN A 379 16.75 11.61 26.17
CA GLN A 379 15.88 11.81 25.01
C GLN A 379 14.95 10.62 24.75
N THR A 380 14.68 9.82 25.78
CA THR A 380 13.76 8.69 25.70
C THR A 380 12.40 9.03 26.28
N PHE A 381 11.39 8.23 25.96
CA PHE A 381 10.06 8.35 26.55
C PHE A 381 9.51 7.00 27.00
N GLU A 382 8.64 7.08 28.00
CA GLU A 382 7.79 5.98 28.47
C GLU A 382 6.34 6.36 28.16
N ALA A 383 5.59 5.49 27.49
CA ALA A 383 4.19 5.74 27.14
C ALA A 383 3.29 4.64 27.71
N TRP A 384 2.28 5.01 28.50
CA TRP A 384 1.26 4.10 29.00
C TRP A 384 -0.03 4.31 28.23
N ARG A 385 -0.51 3.24 27.60
CA ARG A 385 -1.84 3.23 26.96
C ARG A 385 -2.89 3.43 28.04
N LEU A 386 -3.83 4.33 27.79
CA LEU A 386 -5.01 4.54 28.61
C LEU A 386 -6.22 3.94 27.90
N VAL A 387 -7.20 3.49 28.67
CA VAL A 387 -8.45 2.91 28.17
C VAL A 387 -9.63 3.74 28.65
N PRO A 388 -10.72 3.86 27.87
CA PRO A 388 -11.96 4.47 28.32
C PRO A 388 -12.44 3.87 29.64
N GLU A 389 -12.86 4.70 30.60
CA GLU A 389 -13.36 4.25 31.91
C GLU A 389 -14.49 3.21 31.79
N GLU A 390 -15.34 3.31 30.76
CA GLU A 390 -16.44 2.38 30.53
C GLU A 390 -16.02 0.99 30.00
N GLU A 391 -14.81 0.87 29.45
CA GLU A 391 -14.27 -0.41 28.95
C GLU A 391 -13.58 -1.23 30.05
N VAL A 392 -13.32 -0.62 31.20
CA VAL A 392 -12.61 -1.31 32.29
C VAL A 392 -13.57 -2.22 33.05
N GLU A 393 -13.50 -3.51 32.72
CA GLU A 393 -14.13 -4.55 33.50
C GLU A 393 -13.41 -4.76 34.84
N GLU A 394 -14.17 -4.81 35.94
CA GLU A 394 -13.63 -5.14 37.26
C GLU A 394 -13.56 -6.65 37.44
N TYR A 395 -12.36 -7.21 37.37
CA TYR A 395 -12.12 -8.61 37.71
C TYR A 395 -11.85 -8.75 39.21
N ASP A 396 -12.66 -9.55 39.90
CA ASP A 396 -12.57 -9.77 41.36
C ASP A 396 -11.30 -10.52 41.79
N THR A 397 -10.62 -11.19 40.85
CA THR A 397 -9.44 -12.02 41.12
C THR A 397 -8.31 -11.66 40.17
N THR A 398 -7.22 -11.13 40.69
CA THR A 398 -5.97 -10.97 39.95
C THR A 398 -5.17 -12.27 39.87
N ASP A 399 -5.45 -13.25 40.74
CA ASP A 399 -4.64 -14.46 40.91
C ASP A 399 -4.99 -15.58 39.92
N THR A 400 -5.07 -15.27 38.62
CA THR A 400 -5.42 -16.28 37.61
C THR A 400 -4.22 -17.04 37.04
N GLU A 401 -3.02 -16.92 37.61
CA GLU A 401 -1.96 -17.89 37.27
C GLU A 401 -2.28 -19.30 37.81
N ALA A 402 -3.23 -19.41 38.75
CA ALA A 402 -3.76 -20.67 39.24
C ALA A 402 -4.54 -21.51 38.19
N TRP A 403 -4.89 -20.97 37.01
CA TRP A 403 -5.69 -21.71 36.02
C TRP A 403 -4.91 -22.69 35.14
N ILE A 404 -3.57 -22.65 35.17
CA ILE A 404 -2.73 -23.48 34.27
C ILE A 404 -1.97 -24.57 35.03
N GLN A 405 -1.80 -24.45 36.35
CA GLN A 405 -0.91 -25.33 37.11
C GLN A 405 -1.57 -26.55 37.76
N SER A 406 -2.90 -26.72 37.75
CA SER A 406 -3.55 -27.69 38.65
C SER A 406 -3.94 -29.05 38.09
N ASP A 407 -3.81 -29.31 36.78
CA ASP A 407 -4.43 -30.52 36.20
C ASP A 407 -3.46 -31.72 36.02
N ASP A 408 -2.18 -31.61 36.39
CA ASP A 408 -1.17 -32.68 36.16
C ASP A 408 -0.69 -33.46 37.41
N ASP A 409 -1.31 -33.26 38.59
CA ASP A 409 -0.88 -33.91 39.86
C ASP A 409 -1.82 -35.03 40.39
N GLU A 410 -2.67 -35.64 39.57
CA GLU A 410 -3.42 -36.86 39.95
C GLU A 410 -3.06 -38.07 39.07
N ASP A 411 -2.00 -38.82 39.44
CA ASP A 411 -1.89 -40.28 39.19
C ASP A 411 -0.95 -40.99 40.19
#